data_AF-A0A1J0U1D3-F1
#
_entry.id   AF-A0A1J0U1D3-F1
#
_cell.length_a   1.000
_cell.length_b   1.000
_cell.length_c   1.000
_cell.angle_alpha   90.00
_cell.angle_beta   90.00
_cell.angle_gamma   90.00
#
_symmetry.space_group_name_H-M   'P 1'
#
loop_
_entity.id
_entity.type
_entity.pdbx_description
1 polymer ?
#
loop_
_entity_poly.entity_id
_entity_poly.type
_entity_poly.pdbx_seq_one_letter_code
_entity_poly.pdbx_strand_id
1 'polypeptide(L)'
;MYSVLKLANMLKVGKNIILRAAVNQGLIDTSEYNRKIKLFNEYEKNKIQTEILNLNNLKNIIRIKSYNDTSEFTDIADLWKYDYFQDWNIKREIKFVDLFSGAGGIGVGFTMAGMQPIQNFEIFPEANETYAYNFKNLRKIINHDVDENDITELDSKNKLIKMLKSNMPDIIVGGFPCQGFSVSGIRSWNDPRNILYKSMLELVKKINPKIVIMENVLGILSMRNADGELVINEIIKMYQENGYEIDYKVLNSADYGVPQLRKRVIFIANNIGVKNLFPNWQHEIMVI
;
A
#
# COMPACT_ATOMS: atom_id res chain seq x y z
N MET A 1 12.35 -44.71 -1.75
CA MET A 1 12.35 -43.36 -1.12
C MET A 1 12.78 -42.34 -2.18
N TYR A 2 11.97 -41.33 -2.48
CA TYR A 2 12.25 -40.33 -3.52
C TYR A 2 12.73 -39.03 -2.87
N SER A 3 13.71 -38.33 -3.46
CA SER A 3 14.09 -36.99 -2.98
C SER A 3 13.00 -35.97 -3.34
N VAL A 4 12.96 -34.83 -2.63
CA VAL A 4 12.05 -33.71 -2.92
C VAL A 4 12.17 -33.26 -4.37
N LEU A 5 13.38 -33.20 -4.91
CA LEU A 5 13.64 -32.86 -6.31
C LEU A 5 13.08 -33.90 -7.27
N LYS A 6 13.28 -35.19 -6.98
CA LYS A 6 12.77 -36.28 -7.82
C LYS A 6 11.23 -36.29 -7.82
N LEU A 7 10.59 -36.02 -6.69
CA LEU A 7 9.14 -35.88 -6.58
C LEU A 7 8.60 -34.65 -7.33
N ALA A 8 9.25 -33.49 -7.17
CA ALA A 8 8.89 -32.27 -7.88
C ALA A 8 8.92 -32.49 -9.41
N ASN A 9 9.97 -33.13 -9.91
CA ASN A 9 10.12 -33.46 -11.33
C ASN A 9 9.07 -34.47 -11.80
N MET A 10 8.82 -35.53 -11.02
CA MET A 10 7.80 -36.55 -11.35
C MET A 10 6.38 -35.99 -11.35
N LEU A 11 6.09 -35.01 -10.51
CA LEU A 11 4.77 -34.40 -10.37
C LEU A 11 4.61 -33.11 -11.20
N LYS A 12 5.66 -32.63 -11.86
CA LYS A 12 5.71 -31.36 -12.60
C LYS A 12 5.25 -30.15 -11.76
N VAL A 13 5.68 -30.09 -10.51
CA VAL A 13 5.37 -28.99 -9.57
C VAL A 13 6.64 -28.41 -8.96
N GLY A 14 6.58 -27.19 -8.44
CA GLY A 14 7.71 -26.57 -7.74
C GLY A 14 8.09 -27.31 -6.46
N LYS A 15 9.40 -27.40 -6.14
CA LYS A 15 9.91 -28.08 -4.93
C LYS A 15 9.28 -27.54 -3.63
N ASN A 16 8.96 -26.24 -3.59
CA ASN A 16 8.32 -25.59 -2.45
C ASN A 16 6.92 -26.14 -2.15
N ILE A 17 6.19 -26.60 -3.18
CA ILE A 17 4.87 -27.21 -3.01
C ILE A 17 5.00 -28.54 -2.28
N ILE A 18 6.01 -29.34 -2.62
CA ILE A 18 6.30 -30.62 -1.95
C ILE A 18 6.72 -30.40 -0.49
N LEU A 19 7.53 -29.38 -0.21
CA LEU A 19 7.96 -29.03 1.15
C LEU A 19 6.80 -28.53 2.01
N ARG A 20 5.95 -27.63 1.48
CA ARG A 20 4.74 -27.16 2.19
C ARG A 20 3.79 -28.32 2.51
N ALA A 21 3.59 -29.25 1.58
CA ALA A 21 2.77 -30.43 1.81
C ALA A 21 3.33 -31.33 2.93
N ALA A 22 4.66 -31.47 3.01
CA ALA A 22 5.30 -32.23 4.09
C ALA A 22 5.16 -31.55 5.46
N VAL A 23 5.27 -30.22 5.53
CA VAL A 23 5.04 -29.45 6.76
C VAL A 23 3.59 -29.57 7.24
N ASN A 24 2.62 -29.44 6.33
CA ASN A 24 1.20 -29.59 6.67
C ASN A 24 0.84 -30.98 7.19
N GLN A 25 1.63 -32.00 6.84
CA GLN A 25 1.46 -33.37 7.36
C GLN A 25 2.24 -33.62 8.67
N GLY A 26 2.94 -32.62 9.20
CA GLY A 26 3.77 -32.75 10.39
C GLY A 26 5.02 -33.63 10.18
N LEU A 27 5.39 -33.90 8.91
CA LEU A 27 6.57 -34.71 8.58
C LEU A 27 7.88 -33.91 8.70
N ILE A 28 7.78 -32.57 8.65
CA ILE A 28 8.88 -31.63 8.82
C ILE A 28 8.36 -30.49 9.68
N ASP A 29 9.09 -30.10 10.72
CA ASP A 29 8.73 -28.94 11.54
C ASP A 29 8.94 -27.63 10.75
N THR A 30 8.07 -26.66 10.99
CA THR A 30 8.14 -25.27 10.54
C THR A 30 9.49 -24.58 10.78
N SER A 31 10.16 -24.84 11.91
CA SER A 31 11.49 -24.28 12.17
C SER A 31 12.55 -24.84 11.20
N GLU A 32 12.44 -26.12 10.88
CA GLU A 32 13.30 -26.84 9.96
C GLU A 32 13.01 -26.45 8.49
N TYR A 33 11.74 -26.20 8.14
CA TYR A 33 11.32 -25.65 6.84
C TYR A 33 11.95 -24.27 6.58
N ASN A 34 11.84 -23.35 7.55
CA ASN A 34 12.40 -22.01 7.43
C ASN A 34 13.94 -22.03 7.37
N ARG A 35 14.58 -22.89 8.18
CA ARG A 35 16.02 -23.11 8.15
C ARG A 35 16.48 -23.73 6.82
N LYS A 36 15.70 -24.66 6.25
CA LYS A 36 16.01 -25.28 4.96
C LYS A 36 15.85 -24.32 3.79
N ILE A 37 14.84 -23.46 3.77
CA ILE A 37 14.75 -22.37 2.76
C ILE A 37 15.96 -21.45 2.86
N LYS A 38 16.41 -21.13 4.08
CA LYS A 38 17.55 -20.23 4.32
C LYS A 38 18.91 -20.84 3.94
N LEU A 39 19.09 -22.15 4.16
CA LEU A 39 20.31 -22.90 3.80
C LEU A 39 20.26 -23.44 2.35
N PHE A 40 19.12 -23.43 1.67
CA PHE A 40 18.96 -24.05 0.35
C PHE A 40 19.80 -23.40 -0.75
N ASN A 41 20.16 -22.12 -0.59
CA ASN A 41 21.06 -21.45 -1.52
C ASN A 41 22.52 -21.92 -1.38
N GLU A 42 22.86 -22.73 -0.36
CA GLU A 42 24.23 -23.21 -0.08
C GLU A 42 24.38 -24.74 0.04
N TYR A 43 23.31 -25.56 -0.03
CA TYR A 43 23.35 -26.93 0.51
C TYR A 43 22.88 -28.05 -0.44
N GLU A 44 23.21 -28.01 -1.73
CA GLU A 44 22.95 -29.08 -2.71
C GLU A 44 23.94 -30.29 -2.60
N LYS A 45 24.36 -30.72 -1.40
CA LYS A 45 25.24 -31.90 -1.28
C LYS A 45 24.95 -32.93 -0.20
N ASN A 46 24.14 -32.64 0.81
CA ASN A 46 23.97 -33.57 1.93
C ASN A 46 22.57 -34.17 1.98
N LYS A 47 22.53 -35.43 1.49
CA LYS A 47 21.66 -36.55 1.91
C LYS A 47 20.59 -36.17 2.94
N ILE A 48 19.33 -36.14 2.50
CA ILE A 48 18.19 -36.35 3.39
C ILE A 48 17.43 -37.57 2.85
N GLN A 49 17.75 -38.73 3.46
CA GLN A 49 16.87 -39.87 3.57
C GLN A 49 15.89 -39.56 4.70
N THR A 50 14.71 -39.09 4.32
CA THR A 50 13.54 -39.13 5.20
C THR A 50 12.46 -39.79 4.36
N GLU A 51 11.63 -40.63 4.96
CA GLU A 51 10.55 -41.39 4.31
C GLU A 51 9.53 -40.45 3.65
N ILE A 52 9.88 -39.91 2.48
CA ILE A 52 9.04 -38.92 1.81
C ILE A 52 7.95 -39.66 1.04
N LEU A 53 6.76 -39.59 1.63
CA LEU A 53 5.41 -39.63 1.06
C LEU A 53 5.14 -40.65 -0.05
N ASN A 54 4.16 -41.52 0.20
CA ASN A 54 3.52 -42.32 -0.83
C ASN A 54 2.96 -41.39 -1.94
N LEU A 55 3.39 -41.61 -3.19
CA LEU A 55 2.96 -40.87 -4.38
C LEU A 55 1.43 -40.75 -4.51
N ASN A 56 0.69 -41.74 -4.00
CA ASN A 56 -0.76 -41.73 -4.00
C ASN A 56 -1.36 -40.67 -3.06
N ASN A 57 -0.73 -40.40 -1.90
CA ASN A 57 -1.18 -39.35 -0.99
C ASN A 57 -0.92 -37.95 -1.55
N LEU A 58 0.20 -37.76 -2.27
CA LEU A 58 0.51 -36.49 -2.95
C LEU A 58 -0.46 -36.20 -4.10
N LYS A 59 -0.84 -37.22 -4.87
CA LYS A 59 -1.86 -37.07 -5.91
C LYS A 59 -3.22 -36.66 -5.35
N ASN A 60 -3.61 -37.17 -4.18
CA ASN A 60 -4.87 -36.78 -3.52
C ASN A 60 -4.86 -35.35 -2.98
N ILE A 61 -3.69 -34.79 -2.63
CA ILE A 61 -3.57 -33.39 -2.19
C ILE A 61 -3.58 -32.44 -3.38
N ILE A 62 -2.97 -32.84 -4.50
CA ILE A 62 -2.90 -32.05 -5.73
C ILE A 62 -4.24 -32.11 -6.50
N ARG A 63 -4.99 -33.21 -6.37
CA ARG A 63 -6.30 -33.38 -7.02
C ARG A 63 -7.38 -32.78 -6.14
N ILE A 64 -7.62 -31.48 -6.34
CA ILE A 64 -8.92 -30.81 -6.23
C ILE A 64 -9.69 -31.22 -4.96
N LYS A 65 -9.46 -30.49 -3.85
CA LYS A 65 -10.62 -30.14 -3.03
C LYS A 65 -11.48 -29.25 -3.94
N SER A 66 -12.50 -29.83 -4.57
CA SER A 66 -13.60 -29.05 -5.11
C SER A 66 -14.30 -28.50 -3.88
N TYR A 67 -13.81 -27.36 -3.42
CA TYR A 67 -14.56 -26.57 -2.48
C TYR A 67 -15.74 -26.04 -3.27
N ASN A 68 -16.93 -26.55 -2.96
CA ASN A 68 -18.15 -25.83 -3.31
C ASN A 68 -18.16 -24.61 -2.40
N ASP A 69 -17.47 -23.57 -2.85
CA ASP A 69 -17.56 -22.27 -2.24
C ASP A 69 -18.93 -21.73 -2.61
N THR A 70 -19.90 -21.92 -1.70
CA THR A 70 -21.14 -21.16 -1.72
C THR A 70 -20.93 -19.83 -1.01
N SER A 71 -19.77 -19.20 -1.18
CA SER A 71 -19.65 -17.79 -0.94
C SER A 71 -20.56 -17.12 -1.98
N GLU A 72 -21.53 -16.36 -1.48
CA GLU A 72 -22.23 -15.40 -2.31
C GLU A 72 -21.19 -14.37 -2.73
N PHE A 73 -20.47 -14.69 -3.81
CA PHE A 73 -19.66 -13.72 -4.50
C PHE A 73 -20.60 -12.65 -5.02
N THR A 74 -20.53 -11.47 -4.44
CA THR A 74 -20.97 -10.28 -5.16
C THR A 74 -20.01 -10.14 -6.33
N ASP A 75 -20.44 -10.54 -7.52
CA ASP A 75 -19.73 -10.24 -8.75
C ASP A 75 -19.74 -8.71 -8.93
N ILE A 76 -18.61 -8.09 -8.58
CA ILE A 76 -18.40 -6.66 -8.75
C ILE A 76 -17.82 -6.33 -10.13
N ALA A 77 -17.81 -7.25 -11.10
CA ALA A 77 -17.45 -6.91 -12.48
C ALA A 77 -18.35 -5.78 -13.02
N ASP A 78 -19.60 -5.70 -12.54
CA ASP A 78 -20.48 -4.57 -12.80
C ASP A 78 -20.07 -3.28 -12.05
N LEU A 79 -19.39 -3.38 -10.90
CA LEU A 79 -18.76 -2.20 -10.26
C LEU A 79 -17.48 -1.76 -10.96
N TRP A 80 -16.78 -2.67 -11.65
CA TRP A 80 -15.69 -2.30 -12.57
C TRP A 80 -16.23 -1.57 -13.81
N LYS A 81 -17.53 -1.65 -14.13
CA LYS A 81 -18.15 -0.74 -15.10
C LYS A 81 -18.31 0.70 -14.58
N TYR A 82 -18.32 0.88 -13.26
CA TYR A 82 -18.16 2.19 -12.61
C TYR A 82 -16.70 2.57 -12.39
N ASP A 83 -15.75 1.84 -13.00
CA ASP A 83 -14.41 2.35 -13.17
C ASP A 83 -14.50 3.63 -14.01
N TYR A 84 -14.40 4.79 -13.34
CA TYR A 84 -14.40 6.11 -13.98
C TYR A 84 -13.19 6.29 -14.93
N PHE A 85 -12.35 5.25 -15.14
CA PHE A 85 -11.43 5.15 -16.26
C PHE A 85 -12.09 5.04 -17.63
N GLN A 86 -13.33 4.54 -17.73
CA GLN A 86 -13.97 4.38 -19.04
C GLN A 86 -14.77 5.62 -19.47
N ASP A 87 -15.28 6.41 -18.52
CA ASP A 87 -16.00 7.65 -18.80
C ASP A 87 -15.31 8.89 -18.20
N TRP A 88 -14.40 9.46 -18.98
CA TRP A 88 -13.67 10.68 -18.64
C TRP A 88 -14.53 11.95 -18.72
N ASN A 89 -15.78 11.88 -19.17
CA ASN A 89 -16.67 13.04 -19.29
C ASN A 89 -17.42 13.37 -18.00
N ILE A 90 -17.25 12.57 -16.94
CA ILE A 90 -17.91 12.77 -15.65
C ILE A 90 -17.35 14.04 -15.00
N LYS A 91 -18.26 14.96 -14.61
CA LYS A 91 -17.90 16.16 -13.86
C LYS A 91 -17.40 15.77 -12.48
N ARG A 92 -16.16 16.14 -12.19
CA ARG A 92 -15.47 15.84 -10.94
C ARG A 92 -15.56 17.03 -10.00
N GLU A 93 -16.53 16.98 -9.08
CA GLU A 93 -16.78 18.10 -8.17
C GLU A 93 -15.82 18.12 -6.98
N ILE A 94 -15.45 16.95 -6.47
CA ILE A 94 -14.55 16.81 -5.32
C ILE A 94 -13.10 16.99 -5.80
N LYS A 95 -12.42 18.00 -5.25
CA LYS A 95 -11.05 18.33 -5.61
C LYS A 95 -10.06 17.78 -4.60
N PHE A 96 -8.92 17.28 -5.08
CA PHE A 96 -7.85 16.84 -4.20
C PHE A 96 -6.47 17.30 -4.65
N VAL A 97 -5.56 17.39 -3.68
CA VAL A 97 -4.12 17.59 -3.88
C VAL A 97 -3.39 16.32 -3.48
N ASP A 98 -2.49 15.85 -4.34
CA ASP A 98 -1.64 14.67 -4.11
C ASP A 98 -0.23 15.10 -3.67
N LEU A 99 0.03 15.07 -2.37
CA LEU A 99 1.33 15.37 -1.78
C LEU A 99 2.20 14.11 -1.72
N PHE A 100 3.50 14.25 -1.98
CA PHE A 100 4.42 13.11 -2.08
C PHE A 100 3.92 12.12 -3.14
N SER A 101 3.46 12.65 -4.28
CA SER A 101 2.64 11.89 -5.23
C SER A 101 3.37 10.70 -5.85
N GLY A 102 4.72 10.72 -5.85
CA GLY A 102 5.53 9.81 -6.62
C GLY A 102 5.05 9.76 -8.07
N ALA A 103 5.02 8.57 -8.66
CA ALA A 103 4.47 8.34 -9.99
C ALA A 103 2.94 8.50 -10.08
N GLY A 104 2.24 8.85 -8.99
CA GLY A 104 0.80 9.16 -8.96
C GLY A 104 -0.11 8.00 -8.59
N GLY A 105 0.39 6.95 -7.94
CA GLY A 105 -0.41 5.75 -7.61
C GLY A 105 -1.64 6.06 -6.74
N ILE A 106 -1.47 6.91 -5.73
CA ILE A 106 -2.60 7.38 -4.89
C ILE A 106 -3.54 8.25 -5.72
N GLY A 107 -3.01 9.25 -6.44
CA GLY A 107 -3.80 10.11 -7.32
C GLY A 107 -4.62 9.35 -8.35
N VAL A 108 -4.12 8.22 -8.88
CA VAL A 108 -4.88 7.36 -9.80
C VAL A 108 -6.09 6.76 -9.09
N GLY A 109 -5.94 6.24 -7.88
CA GLY A 109 -7.06 5.70 -7.10
C GLY A 109 -8.15 6.73 -6.80
N PHE A 110 -7.76 7.97 -6.43
CA PHE A 110 -8.71 9.06 -6.19
C PHE A 110 -9.41 9.52 -7.48
N THR A 111 -8.66 9.56 -8.58
CA THR A 111 -9.19 9.85 -9.91
C THR A 111 -10.18 8.78 -10.37
N MET A 112 -9.87 7.51 -10.14
CA MET A 112 -10.77 6.37 -10.38
C MET A 112 -12.01 6.43 -9.50
N ALA A 113 -11.94 7.04 -8.32
CA ALA A 113 -13.10 7.29 -7.46
C ALA A 113 -13.93 8.52 -7.88
N GLY A 114 -13.64 9.13 -9.04
CA GLY A 114 -14.39 10.27 -9.59
C GLY A 114 -13.94 11.64 -9.08
N MET A 115 -12.77 11.74 -8.45
CA MET A 115 -12.26 13.01 -7.89
C MET A 115 -11.29 13.71 -8.85
N GLN A 116 -11.21 15.04 -8.76
CA GLN A 116 -10.36 15.88 -9.60
C GLN A 116 -9.01 16.17 -8.92
N PRO A 117 -7.88 15.70 -9.47
CA PRO A 117 -6.58 16.20 -9.04
C PRO A 117 -6.44 17.66 -9.48
N ILE A 118 -6.18 18.56 -8.54
CA ILE A 118 -5.94 19.97 -8.83
C ILE A 118 -4.47 20.36 -8.76
N GLN A 119 -3.66 19.57 -8.06
CA GLN A 119 -2.21 19.71 -8.00
C GLN A 119 -1.56 18.41 -7.50
N ASN A 120 -0.37 18.10 -8.00
CA ASN A 120 0.56 17.18 -7.36
C ASN A 120 1.79 17.92 -6.82
N PHE A 121 2.44 17.33 -5.81
CA PHE A 121 3.62 17.92 -5.19
C PHE A 121 4.65 16.84 -4.88
N GLU A 122 5.74 16.86 -5.63
CA GLU A 122 6.75 15.79 -5.66
C GLU A 122 8.13 16.39 -5.98
N ILE A 123 9.15 15.87 -5.29
CA ILE A 123 10.53 16.35 -5.37
C ILE A 123 11.34 15.60 -6.44
N PHE A 124 10.93 14.38 -6.82
CA PHE A 124 11.66 13.62 -7.84
C PHE A 124 11.20 13.99 -9.26
N PRO A 125 12.09 14.53 -10.12
CA PRO A 125 11.73 14.92 -11.49
C PRO A 125 11.16 13.76 -12.32
N GLU A 126 11.70 12.55 -12.20
CA GLU A 126 11.27 11.37 -12.96
C GLU A 126 9.85 10.92 -12.56
N ALA A 127 9.52 11.09 -11.28
CA ALA A 127 8.19 10.83 -10.77
C ALA A 127 7.18 11.85 -11.32
N ASN A 128 7.57 13.13 -11.35
CA ASN A 128 6.81 14.22 -11.97
C ASN A 128 6.59 14.01 -13.47
N GLU A 129 7.61 13.56 -14.22
CA GLU A 129 7.47 13.21 -15.65
C GLU A 129 6.44 12.10 -15.85
N THR A 130 6.50 11.06 -15.02
CA THR A 130 5.55 9.94 -15.07
C THR A 130 4.12 10.40 -14.74
N TYR A 131 3.97 11.26 -13.72
CA TYR A 131 2.69 11.85 -13.36
C TYR A 131 2.14 12.71 -14.50
N ALA A 132 2.94 13.62 -15.05
CA ALA A 132 2.57 14.49 -16.16
C ALA A 132 2.16 13.70 -17.41
N TYR A 133 2.93 12.67 -17.77
CA TYR A 133 2.59 11.79 -18.90
C TYR A 133 1.20 11.18 -18.73
N ASN A 134 0.92 10.63 -17.54
CA ASN A 134 -0.34 9.94 -17.27
C ASN A 134 -1.54 10.88 -17.12
N PHE A 135 -1.41 11.96 -16.35
CA PHE A 135 -2.51 12.84 -15.98
C PHE A 135 -2.74 13.99 -16.95
N LYS A 136 -1.66 14.57 -17.50
CA LYS A 136 -1.74 15.73 -18.40
C LYS A 136 -1.77 15.31 -19.87
N ASN A 137 -0.80 14.50 -20.29
CA ASN A 137 -0.59 14.23 -21.73
C ASN A 137 -1.54 13.16 -22.26
N LEU A 138 -1.57 12.00 -21.60
CA LEU A 138 -2.36 10.85 -22.04
C LEU A 138 -3.84 11.05 -21.75
N ARG A 139 -4.19 11.43 -20.52
CA ARG A 139 -5.59 11.46 -20.04
C ARG A 139 -6.21 12.85 -19.98
N LYS A 140 -5.40 13.92 -20.05
CA LYS A 140 -5.86 15.32 -20.03
C LYS A 140 -6.78 15.65 -18.85
N ILE A 141 -6.54 15.01 -17.70
CA ILE A 141 -7.28 15.22 -16.45
C ILE A 141 -6.87 16.55 -15.81
N ILE A 142 -5.58 16.87 -15.90
CA ILE A 142 -5.01 18.09 -15.34
C ILE A 142 -4.58 19.04 -16.45
N ASN A 143 -4.60 20.34 -16.16
CA ASN A 143 -4.11 21.39 -17.03
C ASN A 143 -2.95 22.20 -16.42
N HIS A 144 -2.57 21.92 -15.17
CA HIS A 144 -1.42 22.55 -14.53
C HIS A 144 -0.10 21.91 -14.97
N ASP A 145 0.98 22.66 -14.80
CA ASP A 145 2.32 22.14 -14.92
C ASP A 145 2.70 21.34 -13.67
N VAL A 146 3.47 20.28 -13.91
CA VAL A 146 4.00 19.41 -12.87
C VAL A 146 5.45 19.81 -12.69
N ASP A 147 5.73 20.52 -11.61
CA ASP A 147 7.06 21.05 -11.29
C ASP A 147 7.71 20.21 -10.18
N GLU A 148 9.04 20.14 -10.17
CA GLU A 148 9.81 19.71 -9.01
C GLU A 148 9.58 20.68 -7.85
N ASN A 149 9.08 20.17 -6.73
CA ASN A 149 8.90 20.99 -5.55
C ASN A 149 9.21 20.20 -4.27
N ASP A 150 10.09 20.77 -3.43
CA ASP A 150 10.36 20.27 -2.09
C ASP A 150 9.40 20.93 -1.07
N ILE A 151 8.76 20.11 -0.24
CA ILE A 151 7.78 20.57 0.74
C ILE A 151 8.46 21.17 1.98
N THR A 152 9.77 20.94 2.13
CA THR A 152 10.59 21.51 3.20
C THR A 152 11.04 22.93 2.87
N GLU A 153 11.13 23.28 1.58
CA GLU A 153 11.48 24.62 1.13
C GLU A 153 10.33 25.60 1.31
N LEU A 154 10.62 26.73 1.96
CA LEU A 154 9.63 27.73 2.31
C LEU A 154 8.98 28.37 1.08
N ASP A 155 9.77 28.65 0.04
CA ASP A 155 9.27 29.30 -1.18
C ASP A 155 8.36 28.37 -1.98
N SER A 156 8.78 27.13 -2.18
CA SER A 156 8.00 26.06 -2.81
C SER A 156 6.67 25.83 -2.08
N LYS A 157 6.71 25.75 -0.74
CA LYS A 157 5.52 25.64 0.12
C LYS A 157 4.60 26.86 0.01
N ASN A 158 5.15 28.07 0.01
CA ASN A 158 4.36 29.30 -0.11
C ASN A 158 3.70 29.45 -1.48
N LYS A 159 4.41 29.08 -2.56
CA LYS A 159 3.86 29.01 -3.92
C LYS A 159 2.66 28.06 -3.97
N LEU A 160 2.81 26.86 -3.40
CA LEU A 160 1.73 25.88 -3.28
C LEU A 160 0.54 26.45 -2.50
N ILE A 161 0.77 27.00 -1.30
CA ILE A 161 -0.31 27.55 -0.46
C ILE A 161 -1.09 28.64 -1.21
N LYS A 162 -0.38 29.56 -1.87
CA LYS A 162 -1.00 30.64 -2.63
C LYS A 162 -1.90 30.10 -3.74
N MET A 163 -1.41 29.10 -4.48
CA MET A 163 -2.17 28.48 -5.55
C MET A 163 -3.39 27.72 -5.02
N LEU A 164 -3.24 26.93 -3.95
CA LEU A 164 -4.34 26.17 -3.35
C LEU A 164 -5.40 27.10 -2.74
N LYS A 165 -5.03 28.25 -2.19
CA LYS A 165 -6.03 29.24 -1.72
C LYS A 165 -6.87 29.83 -2.84
N SER A 166 -6.33 29.93 -4.05
CA SER A 166 -7.08 30.37 -5.24
C SER A 166 -7.97 29.27 -5.83
N ASN A 167 -7.69 28.01 -5.52
CA ASN A 167 -8.45 26.85 -5.95
C ASN A 167 -8.48 25.80 -4.84
N MET A 168 -9.35 25.99 -3.86
CA MET A 168 -9.36 25.21 -2.62
C MET A 168 -9.64 23.72 -2.89
N PRO A 169 -8.80 22.80 -2.36
CA PRO A 169 -9.10 21.38 -2.36
C PRO A 169 -10.12 21.02 -1.27
N ASP A 170 -10.98 20.04 -1.56
CA ASP A 170 -11.78 19.37 -0.53
C ASP A 170 -10.92 18.38 0.26
N ILE A 171 -9.94 17.76 -0.41
CA ILE A 171 -9.13 16.68 0.13
C ILE A 171 -7.63 16.99 -0.05
N ILE A 172 -6.84 16.81 1.00
CA ILE A 172 -5.39 16.66 0.87
C ILE A 172 -5.04 15.20 1.10
N VAL A 173 -4.36 14.57 0.15
CA VAL A 173 -3.88 13.20 0.30
C VAL A 173 -2.36 13.15 0.18
N GLY A 174 -1.70 12.22 0.87
CA GLY A 174 -0.29 11.94 0.61
C GLY A 174 0.29 10.74 1.34
N GLY A 175 1.24 10.07 0.69
CA GLY A 175 2.05 9.01 1.27
C GLY A 175 3.38 9.55 1.75
N PHE A 176 3.43 10.15 2.94
CA PHE A 176 4.66 10.79 3.42
C PHE A 176 5.77 9.75 3.66
N PRO A 177 7.02 10.03 3.27
CA PRO A 177 8.09 9.06 3.39
C PRO A 177 8.42 8.74 4.85
N CYS A 178 8.70 7.46 5.11
CA CYS A 178 9.15 6.95 6.40
C CYS A 178 10.37 6.04 6.15
N GLN A 179 11.51 6.65 5.79
CA GLN A 179 12.70 5.90 5.41
C GLN A 179 13.59 5.51 6.60
N GLY A 180 13.48 6.21 7.73
CA GLY A 180 14.30 5.94 8.92
C GLY A 180 14.07 4.57 9.57
N PHE A 181 13.01 3.82 9.21
CA PHE A 181 12.59 2.62 9.96
C PHE A 181 12.01 1.49 9.09
N SER A 182 12.39 1.41 7.80
CA SER A 182 12.03 0.22 7.03
C SER A 182 12.66 -1.04 7.67
N VAL A 183 11.90 -2.13 7.75
CA VAL A 183 12.38 -3.44 8.24
C VAL A 183 13.57 -3.95 7.41
N SER A 184 13.76 -3.40 6.21
CA SER A 184 14.77 -3.77 5.22
C SER A 184 15.94 -2.78 5.09
N GLY A 185 16.03 -1.74 5.94
CA GLY A 185 17.04 -0.67 5.84
C GLY A 185 17.72 -0.30 7.17
N ILE A 186 18.84 0.43 7.08
CA ILE A 186 19.59 0.95 8.24
C ILE A 186 18.72 1.97 8.98
N ARG A 187 18.46 1.73 10.27
CA ARG A 187 17.66 2.64 11.10
C ARG A 187 18.41 3.95 11.31
N SER A 188 17.88 5.05 10.79
CA SER A 188 18.42 6.40 10.99
C SER A 188 17.40 7.28 11.68
N TRP A 189 17.58 7.45 12.99
CA TRP A 189 16.71 8.28 13.83
C TRP A 189 16.72 9.75 13.41
N ASN A 190 17.85 10.24 12.91
CA ASN A 190 18.05 11.63 12.50
C ASN A 190 17.71 11.88 11.03
N ASP A 191 17.04 10.95 10.36
CA ASP A 191 16.63 11.16 8.97
C ASP A 191 15.62 12.32 8.89
N PRO A 192 15.93 13.41 8.16
CA PRO A 192 15.04 14.57 8.05
C PRO A 192 13.70 14.22 7.41
N ARG A 193 13.57 13.06 6.75
CA ARG A 193 12.30 12.59 6.18
C ARG A 193 11.32 12.12 7.25
N ASN A 194 11.81 11.74 8.44
CA ASN A 194 10.97 11.27 9.54
C ASN A 194 10.03 12.37 10.08
N ILE A 195 10.25 13.64 9.74
CA ILE A 195 9.42 14.78 10.16
C ILE A 195 8.48 15.29 9.06
N LEU A 196 8.44 14.68 7.88
CA LEU A 196 7.66 15.20 6.74
C LEU A 196 6.14 15.17 6.95
N TYR A 197 5.64 14.36 7.88
CA TYR A 197 4.25 14.44 8.34
C TYR A 197 3.92 15.80 9.00
N LYS A 198 4.91 16.46 9.62
CA LYS A 198 4.75 17.83 10.16
C LYS A 198 4.63 18.85 9.04
N SER A 199 5.45 18.75 7.99
CA SER A 199 5.36 19.60 6.80
C SER A 199 3.99 19.49 6.12
N MET A 200 3.45 18.27 6.04
CA MET A 200 2.09 18.05 5.54
C MET A 200 1.04 18.75 6.43
N LEU A 201 1.14 18.63 7.76
CA LEU A 201 0.24 19.31 8.67
C LEU A 201 0.32 20.84 8.54
N GLU A 202 1.50 21.42 8.35
CA GLU A 202 1.63 22.87 8.14
C GLU A 202 0.82 23.35 6.94
N LEU A 203 0.81 22.58 5.83
CA LEU A 203 -0.08 22.85 4.69
C LEU A 203 -1.54 22.72 5.09
N VAL A 204 -1.91 21.62 5.75
CA VAL A 204 -3.29 21.38 6.22
C VAL A 204 -3.78 22.54 7.08
N LYS A 205 -2.97 23.08 7.99
CA LYS A 205 -3.34 24.23 8.83
C LYS A 205 -3.60 25.51 8.04
N LYS A 206 -2.90 25.70 6.91
CA LYS A 206 -3.02 26.91 6.08
C LYS A 206 -4.15 26.82 5.08
N ILE A 207 -4.48 25.61 4.62
CA ILE A 207 -5.50 25.33 3.62
C ILE A 207 -6.84 24.94 4.24
N ASN A 208 -6.82 24.26 5.39
CA ASN A 208 -7.98 23.74 6.10
C ASN A 208 -8.95 22.93 5.19
N PRO A 209 -8.48 21.86 4.52
CA PRO A 209 -9.34 21.00 3.70
C PRO A 209 -10.43 20.31 4.54
N LYS A 210 -11.47 19.77 3.90
CA LYS A 210 -12.53 19.03 4.61
C LYS A 210 -12.03 17.68 5.13
N ILE A 211 -11.17 17.04 4.33
CA ILE A 211 -10.67 15.70 4.58
C ILE A 211 -9.15 15.67 4.33
N VAL A 212 -8.42 14.92 5.14
CA VAL A 212 -7.02 14.60 4.95
C VAL A 212 -6.83 13.10 4.99
N ILE A 213 -6.17 12.53 3.99
CA ILE A 213 -5.87 11.10 3.93
C ILE A 213 -4.36 10.92 3.89
N MET A 214 -3.84 10.12 4.81
CA MET A 214 -2.40 9.85 4.88
C MET A 214 -2.15 8.36 4.75
N GLU A 215 -1.14 7.99 3.97
CA GLU A 215 -0.66 6.61 3.86
C GLU A 215 0.72 6.48 4.49
N ASN A 216 0.96 5.34 5.15
CA ASN A 216 2.31 4.95 5.53
C ASN A 216 2.50 3.43 5.61
N VAL A 217 3.76 3.00 5.73
CA VAL A 217 4.12 1.60 5.99
C VAL A 217 3.74 1.17 7.41
N LEU A 218 3.58 -0.14 7.63
CA LEU A 218 3.29 -0.71 8.95
C LEU A 218 4.25 -0.28 10.06
N GLY A 219 5.50 0.03 9.71
CA GLY A 219 6.52 0.47 10.68
C GLY A 219 6.09 1.69 11.50
N ILE A 220 5.23 2.56 10.95
CA ILE A 220 4.72 3.76 11.63
C ILE A 220 4.04 3.45 12.97
N LEU A 221 3.41 2.27 13.11
CA LEU A 221 2.72 1.84 14.34
C LEU A 221 3.67 1.67 15.52
N SER A 222 4.96 1.47 15.24
CA SER A 222 6.01 1.25 16.23
C SER A 222 7.07 2.35 16.23
N MET A 223 6.96 3.33 15.32
CA MET A 223 7.93 4.41 15.19
C MET A 223 7.85 5.35 16.39
N ARG A 224 9.01 5.73 16.93
CA ARG A 224 9.12 6.70 18.02
C ARG A 224 9.83 7.97 17.56
N ASN A 225 9.39 9.11 18.06
CA ASN A 225 10.06 10.39 17.85
C ASN A 225 11.29 10.52 18.78
N ALA A 226 11.98 11.68 18.72
CA ALA A 226 13.16 11.95 19.53
C ALA A 226 12.90 11.89 21.05
N ASP A 227 11.67 12.22 21.47
CA ASP A 227 11.23 12.19 22.86
C ASP A 227 10.76 10.79 23.31
N GLY A 228 10.82 9.80 22.40
CA GLY A 228 10.42 8.42 22.67
C GLY A 228 8.92 8.19 22.58
N GLU A 229 8.09 9.16 22.20
CA GLU A 229 6.65 8.97 22.01
C GLU A 229 6.36 8.27 20.68
N LEU A 230 5.26 7.51 20.62
CA LEU A 230 4.85 6.89 19.35
C LEU A 230 4.40 7.96 18.36
N VAL A 231 4.99 7.98 17.17
CA VAL A 231 4.68 8.98 16.14
C VAL A 231 3.21 8.92 15.71
N ILE A 232 2.60 7.74 15.74
CA ILE A 232 1.16 7.63 15.46
C ILE A 232 0.30 8.43 16.45
N ASN A 233 0.67 8.46 17.73
CA ASN A 233 -0.03 9.24 18.74
C ASN A 233 0.22 10.73 18.54
N GLU A 234 1.44 11.11 18.18
CA GLU A 234 1.79 12.49 17.83
C GLU A 234 0.96 12.99 16.63
N ILE A 235 0.85 12.20 15.55
CA ILE A 235 0.00 12.52 14.39
C ILE A 235 -1.44 12.71 14.82
N ILE A 236 -2.02 11.75 15.55
CA ILE A 236 -3.42 11.83 16.02
C ILE A 236 -3.65 13.11 16.82
N LYS A 237 -2.79 13.37 17.81
CA LYS A 237 -2.88 14.56 18.67
C LYS A 237 -2.79 15.86 17.86
N MET A 238 -1.82 15.94 16.94
CA MET A 238 -1.64 17.12 16.11
C MET A 238 -2.86 17.43 15.25
N TYR A 239 -3.52 16.41 14.66
CA TYR A 239 -4.74 16.65 13.87
C TYR A 239 -5.95 17.02 14.76
N GLN A 240 -6.10 16.38 15.92
CA GLN A 240 -7.15 16.73 16.89
C GLN A 240 -7.02 18.17 17.40
N GLU A 241 -5.80 18.61 17.72
CA GLU A 241 -5.51 19.99 18.13
C GLU A 241 -5.81 21.03 17.04
N ASN A 242 -5.89 20.61 15.78
CA ASN A 242 -6.25 21.46 14.64
C ASN A 242 -7.68 21.22 14.14
N GLY A 243 -8.54 20.61 14.96
CA GLY A 243 -9.99 20.52 14.71
C GLY A 243 -10.42 19.36 13.80
N TYR A 244 -9.59 18.33 13.64
CA TYR A 244 -9.93 17.14 12.87
C TYR A 244 -10.22 15.94 13.77
N GLU A 245 -11.28 15.21 13.47
CA GLU A 245 -11.46 13.83 13.93
C GLU A 245 -10.63 12.90 13.04
N ILE A 246 -9.78 12.06 13.64
CA ILE A 246 -8.83 11.21 12.93
C ILE A 246 -8.89 9.77 13.41
N ASP A 247 -9.01 8.85 12.45
CA ASP A 247 -8.93 7.41 12.66
C ASP A 247 -7.89 6.79 11.72
N TYR A 248 -7.43 5.59 12.04
CA TYR A 248 -6.55 4.83 11.15
C TYR A 248 -6.90 3.34 11.12
N LYS A 249 -6.55 2.68 10.01
CA LYS A 249 -6.69 1.24 9.84
C LYS A 249 -5.53 0.66 9.04
N VAL A 250 -5.14 -0.56 9.38
CA VAL A 250 -4.23 -1.36 8.55
C VAL A 250 -5.03 -2.03 7.45
N LEU A 251 -4.69 -1.75 6.19
CA LEU A 251 -5.29 -2.34 5.00
C LEU A 251 -4.25 -3.15 4.23
N ASN A 252 -4.63 -4.30 3.66
CA ASN A 252 -3.77 -5.12 2.81
C ASN A 252 -4.25 -5.06 1.35
N SER A 253 -3.39 -4.74 0.40
CA SER A 253 -3.79 -4.67 -1.02
C SER A 253 -4.39 -5.97 -1.57
N ALA A 254 -4.00 -7.14 -1.02
CA ALA A 254 -4.59 -8.44 -1.35
C ALA A 254 -6.08 -8.55 -1.06
N ASP A 255 -6.61 -7.73 -0.16
CA ASP A 255 -8.01 -7.69 0.20
C ASP A 255 -8.87 -6.92 -0.83
N TYR A 256 -8.21 -6.24 -1.77
CA TYR A 256 -8.80 -5.29 -2.73
C TYR A 256 -8.42 -5.61 -4.18
N GLY A 257 -8.27 -6.90 -4.50
CA GLY A 257 -8.08 -7.33 -5.90
C GLY A 257 -6.64 -7.29 -6.43
N VAL A 258 -5.65 -6.90 -5.61
CA VAL A 258 -4.23 -6.89 -6.03
C VAL A 258 -3.51 -8.13 -5.49
N PRO A 259 -2.90 -9.01 -6.33
CA PRO A 259 -2.22 -10.22 -5.87
C PRO A 259 -0.85 -9.92 -5.23
N GLN A 260 -0.85 -9.08 -4.20
CA GLN A 260 0.32 -8.62 -3.48
C GLN A 260 -0.01 -8.45 -1.99
N LEU A 261 0.77 -9.12 -1.14
CA LEU A 261 0.75 -8.87 0.31
C LEU A 261 1.45 -7.53 0.59
N ARG A 262 0.64 -6.47 0.70
CA ARG A 262 1.12 -5.11 0.96
C ARG A 262 0.22 -4.46 1.99
N LYS A 263 0.64 -4.56 3.25
CA LYS A 263 -0.03 -3.91 4.37
C LYS A 263 0.40 -2.45 4.50
N ARG A 264 -0.56 -1.55 4.66
CA ARG A 264 -0.38 -0.10 4.84
C ARG A 264 -1.29 0.43 5.92
N VAL A 265 -0.81 1.43 6.64
CA VAL A 265 -1.60 2.18 7.60
C VAL A 265 -2.20 3.35 6.84
N ILE A 266 -3.52 3.41 6.81
CA ILE A 266 -4.27 4.50 6.20
C ILE A 266 -4.91 5.30 7.33
N PHE A 267 -4.63 6.60 7.36
CA PHE A 267 -5.28 7.56 8.24
C PHE A 267 -6.34 8.32 7.44
N ILE A 268 -7.49 8.55 8.06
CA ILE A 268 -8.52 9.45 7.54
C ILE A 268 -8.80 10.46 8.65
N ALA A 269 -8.60 11.73 8.33
CA ALA A 269 -8.92 12.85 9.20
C ALA A 269 -9.97 13.73 8.53
N ASN A 270 -10.99 14.20 9.25
CA ASN A 270 -11.98 15.14 8.72
C ASN A 270 -12.38 16.18 9.77
N ASN A 271 -12.74 17.39 9.33
CA ASN A 271 -13.21 18.49 10.18
C ASN A 271 -14.69 18.84 9.92
N ILE A 272 -15.43 17.93 9.30
CA ILE A 272 -16.84 18.12 8.90
C ILE A 272 -17.81 17.29 9.78
N GLY A 273 -17.30 16.64 10.83
CA GLY A 273 -18.10 15.88 11.80
C GLY A 273 -18.74 14.62 11.23
N VAL A 274 -18.12 14.02 10.20
CA VAL A 274 -18.59 12.74 9.65
C VAL A 274 -17.72 11.60 10.18
N LYS A 275 -18.32 10.42 10.31
CA LYS A 275 -17.57 9.22 10.70
C LYS A 275 -16.55 8.85 9.63
N ASN A 276 -15.29 8.60 10.04
CA ASN A 276 -14.28 8.04 9.14
C ASN A 276 -14.61 6.57 8.84
N LEU A 277 -14.92 6.28 7.58
CA LEU A 277 -15.21 4.92 7.11
C LEU A 277 -14.02 4.35 6.36
N PHE A 278 -13.66 3.12 6.71
CA PHE A 278 -12.67 2.34 5.97
C PHE A 278 -13.38 1.28 5.13
N PRO A 279 -12.88 0.95 3.94
CA PRO A 279 -13.49 -0.07 3.11
C PRO A 279 -13.48 -1.41 3.85
N ASN A 280 -14.54 -2.17 3.63
CA ASN A 280 -14.61 -3.56 4.04
C ASN A 280 -13.75 -4.42 3.11
N TRP A 281 -13.41 -5.59 3.59
CA TRP A 281 -12.73 -6.61 2.81
C TRP A 281 -13.56 -7.00 1.58
N GLN A 282 -12.95 -7.04 0.40
CA GLN A 282 -13.68 -7.27 -0.85
C GLN A 282 -13.32 -8.61 -1.53
N HIS A 283 -12.12 -9.18 -1.30
CA HIS A 283 -11.68 -10.41 -1.97
C HIS A 283 -10.76 -11.28 -1.10
N GLU A 284 -10.95 -12.61 -1.11
CA GLU A 284 -9.88 -13.57 -0.77
C GLU A 284 -8.95 -13.74 -1.97
N ILE A 285 -7.85 -12.98 -2.02
CA ILE A 285 -6.76 -13.36 -2.93
C ILE A 285 -5.82 -14.32 -2.20
N MET A 286 -5.86 -15.59 -2.60
CA MET A 286 -4.80 -16.54 -2.28
C MET A 286 -3.50 -16.07 -2.96
N VAL A 287 -2.64 -15.38 -2.21
CA VAL A 287 -1.27 -15.10 -2.64
C VAL A 287 -0.46 -16.39 -2.45
N ILE A 288 -0.20 -17.11 -3.54
CA ILE A 288 0.45 -18.45 -3.57
C ILE A 288 1.95 -18.35 -3.31
#